data_AF-A0A2V5HT56-F1
#
_entry.id   AF-A0A2V5HT56-F1
#
_cell.length_a   1.000
_cell.length_b   1.000
_cell.length_c   1.000
_cell.angle_alpha   90.00
_cell.angle_beta   90.00
_cell.angle_gamma   90.00
#
_symmetry.space_group_name_H-M   'P 1'
#
loop_
_entity.id
_entity.type
_entity.pdbx_description
1 polymer ?
#
loop_
_entity_poly.entity_id
_entity_poly.type
_entity_poly.pdbx_seq_one_letter_code
_entity_poly.pdbx_strand_id
1 'polypeptide(L)'
;LGAGRGSSASFSVVVAAAVLIQTGVIIPGDNGLSAEEDFGIIDQASYLGEVCFHGAPSGVDHATSLRGGALYFQRDALSNFAQPTIDRVPEFPELPILLVETRQIRSTASVVRNVQQWVGSHQRGAEGRINYIHLTTELIRKMLVAAPDLLSDIECICTVQLSSTS
;
A
#
# COMPACT_ATOMS: atom_id res chain seq x y z
N LEU A 1 1.70 17.62 -5.10
CA LEU A 1 2.02 17.01 -3.79
C LEU A 1 0.70 16.78 -3.07
N GLY A 2 0.40 15.55 -2.61
CA GLY A 2 -0.83 15.30 -1.84
C GLY A 2 -1.97 14.50 -2.50
N ALA A 3 -1.68 13.70 -3.55
CA ALA A 3 -2.69 12.81 -4.15
C ALA A 3 -2.96 11.52 -3.35
N GLY A 4 -2.41 11.38 -2.13
CA GLY A 4 -2.59 10.17 -1.30
C GLY A 4 -1.89 8.92 -1.84
N ARG A 5 -0.73 9.08 -2.50
CA ARG A 5 -0.01 8.00 -3.21
C ARG A 5 1.30 7.58 -2.52
N GLY A 6 1.45 7.83 -1.22
CA GLY A 6 2.66 7.49 -0.47
C GLY A 6 3.89 8.35 -0.78
N SER A 7 3.75 9.56 -1.31
CA SER A 7 4.91 10.40 -1.69
C SER A 7 5.82 10.79 -0.51
N SER A 8 5.25 10.92 0.69
CA SER A 8 6.04 11.14 1.91
C SER A 8 6.83 9.89 2.29
N ALA A 9 6.21 8.72 2.16
CA ALA A 9 6.82 7.45 2.49
C ALA A 9 7.99 7.16 1.54
N SER A 10 7.82 7.39 0.23
CA SER A 10 8.92 7.29 -0.73
C SER A 10 10.06 8.27 -0.42
N PHE A 11 9.74 9.48 0.02
CA PHE A 11 10.75 10.46 0.42
C PHE A 11 11.51 9.99 1.67
N SER A 12 10.79 9.53 2.70
CA SER A 12 11.37 9.01 3.94
C SER A 12 12.31 7.82 3.67
N VAL A 13 11.89 6.89 2.80
CA VAL A 13 12.69 5.74 2.37
C VAL A 13 13.99 6.19 1.67
N VAL A 14 13.90 7.10 0.70
CA VAL A 14 15.08 7.59 -0.04
C VAL A 14 16.06 8.31 0.88
N VAL A 15 15.55 9.15 1.79
CA VAL A 15 16.38 9.87 2.76
C VAL A 15 17.06 8.91 3.73
N ALA A 16 16.32 7.94 4.28
CA ALA A 16 16.86 6.94 5.19
C ALA A 16 17.96 6.12 4.50
N ALA A 17 17.71 5.62 3.29
CA ALA A 17 18.68 4.86 2.52
C ALA A 17 19.94 5.69 2.22
N ALA A 18 19.79 6.94 1.76
CA ALA A 18 20.92 7.81 1.44
C ALA A 18 21.79 8.09 2.67
N VAL A 19 21.20 8.36 3.84
CA VAL A 19 21.93 8.59 5.08
C VAL A 19 22.68 7.32 5.50
N LEU A 20 22.03 6.16 5.50
CA LEU A 20 22.64 4.90 5.93
C LEU A 20 23.83 4.52 5.05
N ILE A 21 23.70 4.71 3.73
CA ILE A 21 24.78 4.52 2.76
C ILE A 21 25.92 5.52 3.02
N GLN A 22 25.60 6.81 3.19
CA GLN A 22 26.60 7.86 3.38
C GLN A 22 27.38 7.71 4.70
N THR A 23 26.74 7.18 5.75
CA THR A 23 27.39 6.87 7.04
C THR A 23 28.18 5.57 7.03
N GLY A 24 28.11 4.79 5.94
CA GLY A 24 28.78 3.48 5.83
C GLY A 24 28.14 2.38 6.69
N VAL A 25 26.92 2.57 7.18
CA VAL A 25 26.15 1.52 7.89
C VAL A 25 25.71 0.46 6.90
N ILE A 26 25.33 0.88 5.70
CA ILE A 26 25.05 0.01 4.56
C ILE A 26 26.12 0.26 3.51
N ILE A 27 26.72 -0.81 3.00
CA ILE A 27 27.66 -0.75 1.89
C ILE A 27 26.99 -1.49 0.72
N PRO A 28 26.42 -0.76 -0.26
CA PRO A 28 25.77 -1.40 -1.40
C PRO A 28 26.74 -2.30 -2.16
N GLY A 29 26.29 -3.50 -2.53
CA GLY A 29 27.04 -4.37 -3.43
C GLY A 29 26.94 -3.91 -4.89
N ASP A 30 27.57 -4.66 -5.80
CA ASP A 30 27.58 -4.36 -7.24
C ASP A 30 26.16 -4.32 -7.87
N ASN A 31 25.20 -5.03 -7.27
CA ASN A 31 23.79 -5.06 -7.70
C ASN A 31 22.86 -4.20 -6.82
N GLY A 32 23.41 -3.31 -5.99
CA GLY A 32 22.65 -2.47 -5.07
C GLY A 32 22.37 -3.11 -3.71
N LEU A 33 21.25 -2.75 -3.10
CA LEU A 33 20.78 -3.29 -1.82
C LEU A 33 20.22 -4.71 -2.05
N SER A 34 20.92 -5.73 -1.57
CA SER A 34 20.51 -7.13 -1.76
C SER A 34 20.33 -7.91 -0.46
N ALA A 35 20.80 -7.38 0.68
CA ALA A 35 20.64 -8.05 1.96
C ALA A 35 19.28 -7.71 2.60
N GLU A 36 18.55 -8.72 3.06
CA GLU A 36 17.32 -8.51 3.84
C GLU A 36 17.56 -7.67 5.10
N GLU A 37 18.77 -7.74 5.66
CA GLU A 37 19.22 -6.93 6.78
C GLU A 37 19.27 -5.43 6.42
N ASP A 38 19.81 -5.08 5.25
CA ASP A 38 19.86 -3.70 4.75
C ASP A 38 18.44 -3.12 4.61
N PHE A 39 17.54 -3.91 3.99
CA PHE A 39 16.15 -3.51 3.89
C PHE A 39 15.49 -3.38 5.26
N GLY A 40 15.77 -4.26 6.22
CA GLY A 40 15.23 -4.15 7.58
C GLY A 40 15.63 -2.86 8.27
N ILE A 41 16.89 -2.43 8.13
CA ILE A 41 17.39 -1.19 8.73
C ILE A 41 16.76 0.04 8.06
N ILE A 42 16.63 0.04 6.73
CA ILE A 42 15.98 1.13 6.00
C ILE A 42 14.48 1.20 6.35
N ASP A 43 13.80 0.07 6.48
CA ASP A 43 12.40 -0.03 6.88
C ASP A 43 12.18 0.65 8.23
N GLN A 44 12.97 0.28 9.24
CA GLN A 44 12.89 0.87 10.57
C GLN A 44 13.21 2.38 10.58
N ALA A 45 14.26 2.80 9.88
CA ALA A 45 14.66 4.20 9.81
C ALA A 45 13.61 5.07 9.09
N SER A 46 13.06 4.56 7.98
CA SER A 46 12.03 5.26 7.20
C SER A 46 10.69 5.32 7.94
N TYR A 47 10.34 4.28 8.70
CA TYR A 47 9.17 4.28 9.58
C TYR A 47 9.27 5.35 10.66
N LEU A 48 10.44 5.51 11.30
CA LEU A 48 10.67 6.58 12.28
C LEU A 48 10.48 7.97 11.64
N GLY A 49 10.97 8.18 10.43
CA GLY A 49 10.73 9.42 9.68
C GLY A 49 9.24 9.69 9.44
N GLU A 50 8.49 8.68 9.04
CA GLU A 50 7.03 8.76 8.86
C GLU A 50 6.28 9.04 10.17
N VAL A 51 6.72 8.45 11.29
CA VAL A 51 6.18 8.77 12.64
C VAL A 51 6.41 10.25 12.97
N CYS A 52 7.58 10.81 12.63
CA CYS A 52 7.85 12.22 12.87
C CYS A 52 6.94 13.17 12.06
N PHE A 53 6.62 12.83 10.81
CA PHE A 53 5.77 13.68 9.96
C PHE A 53 4.27 13.48 10.17
N HIS A 54 3.84 12.24 10.42
CA HIS A 54 2.42 11.85 10.43
C HIS A 54 1.92 11.36 11.80
N GLY A 55 2.78 11.23 12.80
CA GLY A 55 2.44 10.82 14.17
C GLY A 55 2.17 9.33 14.34
N ALA A 56 1.17 8.80 13.64
CA ALA A 56 0.76 7.39 13.73
C ALA A 56 0.56 6.76 12.34
N PRO A 57 1.63 6.57 11.55
CA PRO A 57 1.55 5.92 10.25
C PRO A 57 1.10 4.45 10.38
N SER A 58 0.42 3.93 9.35
CA SER A 58 -0.02 2.52 9.31
C SER A 58 1.11 1.53 9.07
N GLY A 59 2.25 2.01 8.57
CA GLY A 59 3.37 1.18 8.14
C GLY A 59 3.27 0.65 6.70
N VAL A 60 2.12 0.78 6.04
CA VAL A 60 1.92 0.22 4.69
C VAL A 60 2.70 0.98 3.62
N ASP A 61 2.64 2.32 3.66
CA ASP A 61 3.17 3.14 2.57
C ASP A 61 4.71 3.05 2.47
N HIS A 62 5.42 2.99 3.60
CA HIS A 62 6.89 2.88 3.61
C HIS A 62 7.34 1.47 3.21
N ALA A 63 6.71 0.43 3.74
CA ALA A 63 7.01 -0.95 3.39
C ALA A 63 6.82 -1.20 1.88
N THR A 64 5.75 -0.65 1.30
CA THR A 64 5.49 -0.74 -0.15
C THR A 64 6.52 0.06 -0.95
N SER A 65 6.89 1.26 -0.48
CA SER A 65 7.87 2.13 -1.16
C SER A 65 9.29 1.56 -1.14
N LEU A 66 9.66 0.85 -0.08
CA LEU A 66 10.99 0.27 0.09
C LEU A 66 11.18 -0.99 -0.75
N ARG A 67 10.17 -1.87 -0.76
CA ARG A 67 10.34 -3.24 -1.26
C ARG A 67 9.59 -3.52 -2.57
N GLY A 68 8.71 -2.62 -2.98
CA GLY A 68 7.85 -2.83 -4.14
C GLY A 68 6.90 -4.01 -3.96
N GLY A 69 6.33 -4.46 -5.07
CA GLY A 69 5.38 -5.58 -5.09
C GLY A 69 4.06 -5.24 -4.40
N ALA A 70 3.44 -6.26 -3.80
CA ALA A 70 2.16 -6.14 -3.10
C ALA A 70 2.27 -6.61 -1.64
N LEU A 71 1.44 -5.99 -0.80
CA LEU A 71 1.34 -6.30 0.63
C LEU A 71 -0.10 -6.63 1.00
N TYR A 72 -0.26 -7.61 1.87
CA TYR A 72 -1.50 -7.88 2.58
C TYR A 72 -1.46 -7.18 3.93
N PHE A 73 -2.39 -6.27 4.15
CA PHE A 73 -2.54 -5.53 5.40
C PHE A 73 -3.82 -5.97 6.13
N GLN A 74 -3.68 -6.37 7.39
CA GLN A 74 -4.81 -6.66 8.25
C GLN A 74 -4.61 -6.05 9.63
N ARG A 75 -5.64 -5.38 10.14
CA ARG A 75 -5.67 -4.89 11.52
C ARG A 75 -6.86 -5.53 12.23
N ASP A 76 -6.61 -6.06 13.42
CA ASP A 76 -7.69 -6.56 14.26
C ASP A 76 -8.57 -5.38 14.72
N ALA A 77 -9.86 -5.46 14.42
CA ALA A 77 -10.84 -4.45 14.81
C ALA A 77 -11.16 -4.49 16.32
N LEU A 78 -10.89 -5.61 16.99
CA LEU A 78 -11.20 -5.80 18.41
C LEU A 78 -10.10 -5.24 19.33
N SER A 79 -8.90 -5.01 18.80
CA SER A 79 -7.77 -4.49 19.56
C SER A 79 -7.06 -3.39 18.79
N ASN A 80 -7.42 -2.14 19.07
CA ASN A 80 -6.71 -0.95 18.56
C ASN A 80 -5.23 -0.90 18.99
N PHE A 81 -4.82 -1.78 19.90
CA PHE A 81 -3.47 -1.95 20.41
C PHE A 81 -2.70 -3.11 19.76
N ALA A 82 -3.36 -4.01 19.02
CA ALA A 82 -2.65 -5.04 18.28
C ALA A 82 -1.91 -4.40 17.11
N GLN A 83 -0.67 -4.83 16.91
CA GLN A 83 0.08 -4.44 15.73
C GLN A 83 -0.64 -4.97 14.48
N PRO A 84 -0.78 -4.15 13.42
CA PRO A 84 -1.31 -4.63 12.17
C PRO A 84 -0.38 -5.70 11.58
N THR A 85 -0.96 -6.74 11.00
CA THR A 85 -0.25 -7.72 10.20
C THR A 85 0.03 -7.12 8.83
N ILE A 86 1.29 -7.16 8.40
CA ILE A 86 1.74 -6.74 7.07
C ILE A 86 2.52 -7.91 6.47
N ASP A 87 1.86 -8.68 5.61
CA ASP A 87 2.47 -9.83 4.95
C ASP A 87 2.80 -9.49 3.51
N ARG A 88 3.99 -9.87 3.04
CA ARG A 88 4.37 -9.66 1.64
C ARG A 88 3.74 -10.71 0.75
N VAL A 89 3.34 -10.29 -0.45
CA VAL A 89 3.02 -11.21 -1.54
C VAL A 89 4.32 -11.47 -2.31
N PRO A 90 4.93 -12.67 -2.18
CA PRO A 90 6.28 -12.94 -2.67
C PRO A 90 6.41 -12.83 -4.20
N GLU A 91 5.38 -13.24 -4.93
CA GLU A 91 5.31 -13.15 -6.38
C GLU A 91 4.03 -12.41 -6.76
N PHE A 92 4.18 -11.14 -7.15
CA PHE A 92 3.07 -10.35 -7.66
C PHE A 92 3.24 -10.19 -9.18
N PRO A 93 2.26 -10.61 -9.99
CA PRO A 93 2.35 -10.55 -11.44
C PRO A 93 2.39 -9.10 -11.94
N GLU A 94 3.03 -8.88 -13.08
CA GLU A 94 2.99 -7.58 -13.75
C GLU A 94 1.59 -7.33 -14.28
N LEU A 95 0.92 -6.29 -13.76
CA LEU A 95 -0.42 -5.91 -14.17
C LEU A 95 -0.39 -4.60 -14.97
N PRO A 96 -0.90 -4.57 -16.21
CA PRO A 96 -1.06 -3.34 -16.95
C PRO A 96 -2.16 -2.49 -16.30
N ILE A 97 -1.78 -1.53 -15.48
CA ILE A 97 -2.69 -0.61 -14.80
C ILE A 97 -2.70 0.77 -15.45
N LEU A 98 -3.91 1.30 -15.72
CA LEU A 98 -4.08 2.69 -16.10
C LEU A 98 -4.33 3.53 -14.85
N LEU A 99 -3.38 4.39 -14.53
CA LEU A 99 -3.58 5.39 -13.48
C LEU A 99 -4.39 6.58 -14.01
N VAL A 100 -5.56 6.81 -13.41
CA VAL A 100 -6.41 7.96 -13.73
C VAL A 100 -6.53 8.89 -12.52
N GLU A 101 -6.10 10.15 -12.68
CA GLU A 101 -6.31 11.22 -11.70
C GLU A 101 -7.56 12.03 -12.09
N THR A 102 -8.65 11.85 -11.35
CA THR A 102 -9.94 12.53 -11.62
C THR A 102 -9.90 14.05 -11.40
N ARG A 103 -8.87 14.58 -10.72
CA ARG A 103 -8.71 16.00 -10.34
C ARG A 103 -9.87 16.56 -9.51
N GLN A 104 -10.69 15.69 -8.92
CA GLN A 104 -11.73 16.08 -7.97
C GLN A 104 -11.11 16.26 -6.58
N ILE A 105 -11.36 17.42 -5.96
CA ILE A 105 -10.93 17.69 -4.58
C ILE A 105 -11.75 16.81 -3.63
N ARG A 106 -11.08 16.05 -2.77
CA ARG A 106 -11.71 15.21 -1.76
C ARG A 106 -11.00 15.37 -0.41
N SER A 107 -11.76 15.20 0.67
CA SER A 107 -11.22 15.12 2.02
C SER A 107 -11.35 13.69 2.54
N THR A 108 -10.22 13.02 2.76
CA THR A 108 -10.19 11.65 3.34
C THR A 108 -10.95 11.59 4.65
N ALA A 109 -10.76 12.59 5.53
CA ALA A 109 -11.44 12.67 6.82
C ALA A 109 -12.97 12.74 6.67
N SER A 110 -13.47 13.49 5.67
CA SER A 110 -14.91 13.57 5.42
C SER A 110 -15.48 12.23 4.94
N VAL A 111 -14.78 11.54 4.04
CA VAL A 111 -15.24 10.24 3.52
C VAL A 111 -15.26 9.20 4.64
N VAL A 112 -14.20 9.12 5.45
CA VAL A 112 -14.12 8.18 6.58
C VAL A 112 -15.24 8.44 7.58
N ARG A 113 -15.50 9.70 7.94
CA ARG A 113 -16.60 10.07 8.84
C ARG A 113 -17.96 9.63 8.29
N ASN A 114 -18.20 9.86 7.00
CA ASN A 114 -19.47 9.48 6.36
C ASN A 114 -19.66 7.95 6.38
N VAL A 115 -18.60 7.18 6.10
CA VAL A 115 -18.64 5.72 6.20
C VAL A 115 -18.93 5.28 7.64
N GLN A 116 -18.26 5.86 8.64
CA GLN A 116 -18.51 5.55 10.06
C GLN A 116 -19.98 5.82 10.46
N GLN A 117 -20.54 6.96 10.06
CA GLN A 117 -21.94 7.30 10.31
C GLN A 117 -22.91 6.32 9.61
N TRP A 118 -22.58 5.93 8.37
CA TRP A 118 -23.39 4.98 7.61
C TRP A 118 -23.38 3.59 8.26
N VAL A 119 -22.22 3.10 8.69
CA VAL A 119 -22.10 1.82 9.42
C VAL A 119 -22.90 1.84 10.72
N GLY A 120 -22.83 2.95 11.47
CA GLY A 120 -23.60 3.10 12.71
C GLY A 120 -25.12 3.14 12.49
N SER A 121 -25.59 3.68 11.37
CA SER A 121 -27.03 3.80 11.05
C SER A 121 -27.62 2.58 10.34
N HIS A 122 -26.80 1.75 9.69
CA HIS A 122 -27.26 0.62 8.86
C HIS A 122 -26.55 -0.70 9.20
N GLN A 123 -26.48 -1.06 10.50
CA GLN A 123 -25.67 -2.18 11.00
C GLN A 123 -25.76 -3.48 10.18
N ARG A 124 -26.96 -4.03 9.95
CA ARG A 124 -27.12 -5.27 9.16
C ARG A 124 -26.66 -5.15 7.71
N GLY A 125 -26.94 -4.02 7.06
CA GLY A 125 -26.54 -3.79 5.67
C GLY A 125 -25.05 -3.50 5.51
N ALA A 126 -24.45 -2.85 6.51
CA ALA A 126 -23.04 -2.54 6.56
C ALA A 126 -22.19 -3.79 6.77
N GLU A 127 -22.57 -4.66 7.71
CA GLU A 127 -21.88 -5.91 7.99
C GLU A 127 -21.77 -6.79 6.75
N GLY A 128 -22.88 -6.99 6.02
CA GLY A 128 -22.87 -7.79 4.78
C GLY A 128 -21.91 -7.25 3.71
N ARG A 129 -21.84 -5.92 3.53
CA ARG A 129 -20.95 -5.30 2.53
C ARG A 129 -19.49 -5.36 2.95
N ILE A 130 -19.20 -5.07 4.22
CA ILE A 130 -17.83 -5.15 4.75
C ILE A 130 -17.33 -6.60 4.68
N ASN A 131 -18.17 -7.56 5.05
CA ASN A 131 -17.83 -8.97 4.95
C ASN A 131 -17.60 -9.41 3.50
N TYR A 132 -18.41 -8.95 2.54
CA TYR A 132 -18.17 -9.21 1.12
C TYR A 132 -16.80 -8.69 0.66
N ILE A 133 -16.45 -7.44 1.00
CA ILE A 133 -15.13 -6.87 0.69
C ILE A 133 -14.02 -7.74 1.28
N HIS A 134 -14.13 -8.13 2.56
CA HIS A 134 -13.17 -9.00 3.22
C HIS A 134 -13.00 -10.35 2.52
N LEU A 135 -14.10 -11.02 2.19
CA LEU A 135 -14.08 -12.31 1.50
C LEU A 135 -13.47 -12.21 0.09
N THR A 136 -13.75 -11.13 -0.64
CA THR A 136 -13.12 -10.87 -1.94
C THR A 136 -11.61 -10.67 -1.79
N THR A 137 -11.15 -9.90 -0.80
CA THR A 137 -9.72 -9.71 -0.52
C THR A 137 -9.04 -11.04 -0.17
N GLU A 138 -9.65 -11.87 0.67
CA GLU A 138 -9.11 -13.18 1.03
C GLU A 138 -9.06 -14.15 -0.15
N LEU A 139 -10.06 -14.11 -1.03
CA LEU A 139 -10.07 -14.92 -2.25
C LEU A 139 -8.93 -14.50 -3.19
N ILE A 140 -8.75 -13.19 -3.42
CA ILE A 140 -7.66 -12.66 -4.25
C ILE A 140 -6.30 -13.04 -3.64
N ARG A 141 -6.13 -12.88 -2.32
CA ARG A 141 -4.90 -13.27 -1.62
C ARG A 141 -4.57 -14.75 -1.85
N LYS A 142 -5.56 -15.64 -1.71
CA LYS A 142 -5.38 -17.07 -1.95
C LYS A 142 -5.03 -17.37 -3.40
N MET A 143 -5.65 -16.70 -4.36
CA MET A 143 -5.34 -16.87 -5.77
C MET A 143 -3.90 -16.42 -6.10
N LEU A 144 -3.47 -15.27 -5.58
CA LEU A 144 -2.10 -14.78 -5.73
C LEU A 144 -1.05 -15.75 -5.17
N VAL A 145 -1.34 -16.39 -4.03
CA VAL A 145 -0.43 -17.38 -3.42
C VAL A 145 -0.45 -18.73 -4.14
N ALA A 146 -1.61 -19.15 -4.66
CA ALA A 146 -1.78 -20.48 -5.25
C ALA A 146 -1.47 -20.56 -6.76
N ALA A 147 -1.65 -19.46 -7.50
CA ALA A 147 -1.48 -19.41 -8.96
C ALA A 147 -1.11 -17.97 -9.41
N PRO A 148 0.14 -17.54 -9.20
CA PRO A 148 0.59 -16.18 -9.56
C PRO A 148 0.44 -15.89 -11.07
N ASP A 149 0.56 -16.92 -11.91
CA ASP A 149 0.47 -16.82 -13.38
C ASP A 149 -0.96 -16.60 -13.91
N LEU A 150 -2.00 -16.78 -13.10
CA LEU A 150 -3.39 -16.67 -13.60
C LEU A 150 -3.81 -15.21 -13.89
N LEU A 151 -3.07 -14.26 -13.35
CA LEU A 151 -3.34 -12.82 -13.44
C LEU A 151 -2.62 -12.15 -14.63
N SER A 152 -1.61 -12.78 -15.21
CA SER A 152 -0.92 -12.29 -16.40
C SER A 152 -1.76 -12.42 -17.67
N ASP A 153 -2.77 -13.31 -17.67
CA ASP A 153 -3.74 -13.50 -18.75
C ASP A 153 -4.90 -12.47 -18.76
N ILE A 154 -4.91 -11.51 -17.81
CA ILE A 154 -5.90 -10.44 -17.81
C ILE A 154 -5.52 -9.41 -18.90
N GLU A 155 -5.95 -9.67 -20.13
CA GLU A 155 -5.97 -8.66 -21.18
C GLU A 155 -6.83 -7.46 -20.72
N CYS A 156 -6.22 -6.28 -20.70
CA CYS A 156 -6.87 -5.03 -20.33
C CYS A 156 -7.90 -4.64 -21.40
N ILE A 157 -9.13 -5.13 -21.29
CA ILE A 157 -10.27 -4.68 -22.11
C ILE A 157 -10.71 -3.31 -21.62
N CYS A 158 -9.94 -2.26 -21.89
CA CYS A 158 -10.34 -0.87 -21.72
C CYS A 158 -9.55 0.05 -22.66
N THR A 159 -9.77 -0.09 -23.98
CA THR A 159 -9.36 0.94 -24.95
C THR A 159 -10.30 2.14 -24.81
N VAL A 160 -9.98 3.09 -23.92
CA VAL A 160 -10.67 4.38 -23.88
C VAL A 160 -10.07 5.27 -24.96
N GLN A 161 -10.67 5.29 -26.15
CA GLN A 161 -10.38 6.34 -27.14
C GLN A 161 -10.94 7.67 -26.61
N LEU A 162 -10.09 8.49 -26.01
CA LEU A 162 -10.41 9.89 -25.74
C LEU A 162 -10.28 10.66 -27.07
N SER A 163 -11.40 10.84 -27.76
CA SER A 163 -11.50 11.78 -28.88
C SER A 163 -11.35 13.21 -28.34
N SER A 164 -10.23 13.85 -28.66
CA SER A 164 -10.03 15.28 -28.44
C SER A 164 -10.98 16.06 -29.37
N THR A 165 -12.03 16.63 -28.79
CA THR A 165 -12.78 17.70 -29.45
C THR A 165 -12.00 19.00 -29.25
N SER A 166 -11.67 19.63 -30.37
CA SER A 166 -10.94 20.89 -30.50
C SER A 166 -11.74 22.09 -30.02
#